data_AF-A0A940IAN5-F1
#
_entry.id   AF-A0A940IAN5-F1
#
_cell.length_a   1.000
_cell.length_b   1.000
_cell.length_c   1.000
_cell.angle_alpha   90.00
_cell.angle_beta   90.00
_cell.angle_gamma   90.00
#
_symmetry.space_group_name_H-M   'P 1'
#
loop_
_entity.id
_entity.type
_entity.pdbx_description
1 polymer ?
#
loop_
_entity_poly.entity_id
_entity_poly.type
_entity_poly.pdbx_seq_one_letter_code
_entity_poly.pdbx_strand_id
1 'polypeptide(L)'
;MLYLHDVWVNWFEGEENGYNVCHFHEWRKDDVIDLLDQVPIIKVESVLFHYIENDLSELPKQLLNDVYQKAYLRKNHERVQLDYCFIVSDGKGILAVDTIGYHIPIRKSRLIPRQEQLVYEMIEQLEPVVYEFDSYQTKKEYHMLSPHPQLMYGLTRKERQLKQLLFMALDQLFSSQNTAEIRYWYTEWAPEKYREVQQLDFFQVWNRLYEETKIGWTDQHINLCEKLIKGQPFFERLWEAENGSKVNEP
;
A
#
# COMPACT_ATOMS: atom_id res chain seq x y z
N MET A 1 -0.72 -14.33 26.96
CA MET A 1 -0.81 -14.07 25.52
C MET A 1 -2.27 -14.19 25.12
N LEU A 2 -2.83 -13.14 24.52
CA LEU A 2 -4.23 -13.10 24.12
C LEU A 2 -4.40 -13.61 22.70
N TYR A 3 -5.59 -14.15 22.38
CA TYR A 3 -5.92 -14.69 21.06
C TYR A 3 -7.27 -14.17 20.60
N LEU A 4 -7.33 -13.75 19.35
CA LEU A 4 -8.58 -13.47 18.65
C LEU A 4 -8.94 -14.66 17.77
N HIS A 5 -10.23 -14.94 17.67
CA HIS A 5 -10.77 -16.05 16.86
C HIS A 5 -11.64 -15.50 15.73
N ASP A 6 -11.78 -16.31 14.68
CA ASP A 6 -12.62 -16.01 13.51
C ASP A 6 -12.36 -14.61 12.92
N VAL A 7 -11.10 -14.30 12.64
CA VAL A 7 -10.63 -12.99 12.16
C VAL A 7 -10.62 -12.94 10.64
N TRP A 8 -11.26 -11.92 10.06
CA TRP A 8 -11.35 -11.74 8.62
C TRP A 8 -10.24 -10.81 8.19
N VAL A 9 -9.46 -11.24 7.21
CA VAL A 9 -8.29 -10.50 6.73
C VAL A 9 -8.31 -10.42 5.22
N ASN A 10 -8.03 -9.22 4.71
CA ASN A 10 -7.74 -8.93 3.31
C ASN A 10 -6.24 -8.62 3.19
N TRP A 11 -5.47 -9.58 2.68
CA TRP A 11 -4.01 -9.46 2.68
C TRP A 11 -3.54 -8.54 1.56
N PHE A 12 -2.87 -7.45 1.94
CA PHE A 12 -2.08 -6.61 1.04
C PHE A 12 -0.62 -7.06 1.13
N GLU A 13 -0.09 -7.56 0.02
CA GLU A 13 1.25 -8.16 -0.05
C GLU A 13 2.30 -7.15 -0.50
N GLY A 14 3.46 -7.13 0.16
CA GLY A 14 4.58 -6.29 -0.25
C GLY A 14 4.31 -4.79 -0.08
N GLU A 15 3.33 -4.41 0.74
CA GLU A 15 3.03 -3.00 0.98
C GLU A 15 3.99 -2.38 1.99
N GLU A 16 4.91 -1.57 1.46
CA GLU A 16 5.85 -0.79 2.25
C GLU A 16 5.19 0.39 2.96
N ASN A 17 4.11 0.94 2.39
CA ASN A 17 3.44 2.10 2.96
C ASN A 17 2.05 1.74 3.48
N GLY A 18 1.77 2.09 4.74
CA GLY A 18 0.52 1.76 5.41
C GLY A 18 -0.74 2.32 4.72
N TYR A 19 -0.61 3.38 3.91
CA TYR A 19 -1.71 3.97 3.15
C TYR A 19 -2.26 3.05 2.03
N ASN A 20 -1.50 2.03 1.62
CA ASN A 20 -1.96 1.03 0.66
C ASN A 20 -2.66 -0.16 1.34
N VAL A 21 -2.47 -0.35 2.65
CA VAL A 21 -3.17 -1.36 3.43
C VAL A 21 -4.58 -0.85 3.75
N CYS A 22 -5.54 -1.22 2.91
CA CYS A 22 -6.85 -0.59 2.89
C CYS A 22 -7.69 -0.96 4.12
N HIS A 23 -8.39 0.04 4.65
CA HIS A 23 -9.40 -0.18 5.69
C HIS A 23 -10.62 -0.93 5.13
N PHE A 24 -11.40 -1.53 6.02
CA PHE A 24 -12.57 -2.35 5.66
C PHE A 24 -13.54 -1.67 4.68
N HIS A 25 -13.78 -0.36 4.82
CA HIS A 25 -14.69 0.38 3.95
C HIS A 25 -14.18 0.54 2.50
N GLU A 26 -12.89 0.26 2.25
CA GLU A 26 -12.26 0.27 0.93
C GLU A 26 -12.07 -1.14 0.35
N TRP A 27 -12.52 -2.19 1.06
CA TRP A 27 -12.50 -3.56 0.55
C TRP A 27 -13.52 -3.72 -0.59
N ARG A 28 -13.14 -4.48 -1.61
CA ARG A 28 -13.94 -4.76 -2.80
C ARG A 28 -14.52 -6.17 -2.72
N LYS A 29 -15.59 -6.40 -3.49
CA LYS A 29 -16.22 -7.73 -3.58
C LYS A 29 -15.31 -8.80 -4.16
N ASP A 30 -14.39 -8.39 -5.03
CA ASP A 30 -13.45 -9.27 -5.71
C ASP A 30 -12.14 -9.46 -4.92
N ASP A 31 -12.02 -8.84 -3.73
CA ASP A 31 -10.88 -9.08 -2.84
C ASP A 31 -10.93 -10.51 -2.28
N VAL A 32 -9.75 -11.12 -2.13
CA VAL A 32 -9.61 -12.45 -1.51
C VAL A 32 -9.58 -12.26 0.01
N ILE A 33 -10.65 -12.71 0.67
CA ILE A 33 -10.77 -12.66 2.13
C ILE A 33 -10.41 -14.02 2.72
N ASP A 34 -9.42 -14.01 3.61
CA ASP A 34 -9.00 -15.18 4.38
C ASP A 34 -9.57 -15.12 5.81
N LEU A 35 -9.67 -16.29 6.45
CA LEU A 35 -10.18 -16.44 7.81
C LEU A 35 -9.10 -17.02 8.73
N LEU A 36 -8.59 -16.21 9.66
CA LEU A 36 -7.74 -16.69 10.74
C LEU A 36 -8.63 -17.25 11.85
N ASP A 37 -8.55 -18.55 12.06
CA ASP A 37 -9.32 -19.27 13.07
C ASP A 37 -8.86 -18.90 14.50
N GLN A 38 -7.56 -18.70 14.65
CA GLN A 38 -6.95 -18.20 15.88
C GLN A 38 -5.71 -17.40 15.51
N VAL A 39 -5.53 -16.22 16.10
CA VAL A 39 -4.35 -15.38 15.90
C VAL A 39 -4.00 -14.65 17.20
N PRO A 40 -2.74 -14.61 17.60
CA PRO A 40 -2.35 -13.90 18.81
C PRO A 40 -2.40 -12.39 18.66
N ILE A 41 -2.70 -11.70 19.75
CA ILE A 41 -2.66 -10.24 19.83
C ILE A 41 -1.45 -9.81 20.68
N ILE A 42 -0.70 -8.83 20.17
CA ILE A 42 0.42 -8.20 20.88
C ILE A 42 0.21 -6.68 20.90
N LYS A 43 0.30 -6.09 22.09
CA LYS A 43 0.38 -4.64 22.26
C LYS A 43 1.85 -4.23 22.26
N VAL A 44 2.22 -3.26 21.42
CA VAL A 44 3.60 -2.77 21.28
C VAL A 44 3.65 -1.24 21.39
N GLU A 45 4.85 -0.67 21.48
CA GLU A 45 5.02 0.78 21.42
C GLU A 45 4.71 1.32 20.01
N SER A 46 4.19 2.54 19.91
CA SER A 46 3.85 3.18 18.64
C SER A 46 5.04 3.23 17.66
N VAL A 47 6.27 3.32 18.15
CA VAL A 47 7.47 3.33 17.29
C VAL A 47 7.61 2.02 16.52
N LEU A 48 7.44 0.88 17.19
CA LEU A 48 7.48 -0.43 16.54
C LEU A 48 6.24 -0.66 15.68
N PHE A 49 5.05 -0.21 16.12
CA PHE A 49 3.85 -0.30 15.30
C PHE A 49 4.02 0.42 13.96
N HIS A 50 4.51 1.67 13.98
CA HIS A 50 4.74 2.45 12.76
C HIS A 50 5.83 1.85 11.87
N TYR A 51 6.88 1.25 12.45
CA TYR A 51 7.90 0.51 11.72
C TYR A 51 7.29 -0.72 10.99
N ILE A 52 6.48 -1.52 11.68
CA ILE A 52 5.80 -2.68 11.07
C ILE A 52 4.85 -2.23 9.96
N GLU A 53 4.11 -1.15 10.18
CA GLU A 53 3.12 -0.64 9.24
C GLU A 53 3.77 -0.04 7.99
N ASN A 54 4.83 0.76 8.15
CA ASN A 54 5.37 1.64 7.11
C ASN A 54 6.76 1.25 6.62
N ASP A 55 7.25 0.05 6.92
CA ASP A 55 8.46 -0.52 6.33
C ASP A 55 8.26 -2.00 5.94
N LEU A 56 9.19 -2.53 5.14
CA LEU A 56 9.35 -3.96 4.83
C LEU A 56 10.68 -4.49 5.36
N SER A 57 10.98 -4.12 6.60
CA SER A 57 12.24 -4.45 7.26
C SER A 57 12.07 -5.61 8.25
N GLU A 58 13.19 -6.16 8.72
CA GLU A 58 13.17 -7.31 9.62
C GLU A 58 12.48 -6.99 10.95
N LEU A 59 11.64 -7.91 11.40
CA LEU A 59 10.96 -7.84 12.68
C LEU A 59 11.92 -8.24 13.82
N PRO A 60 11.70 -7.71 15.05
CA PRO A 60 12.49 -8.10 16.20
C PRO A 60 12.43 -9.62 16.42
N LYS A 61 13.58 -10.26 16.62
CA LYS A 61 13.64 -11.73 16.86
C LYS A 61 12.81 -12.18 18.06
N GLN A 62 12.76 -11.35 19.10
CA GLN A 62 11.93 -11.61 20.28
C GLN A 62 10.43 -11.64 19.91
N LEU A 63 9.97 -10.71 19.07
CA LEU A 63 8.59 -10.70 18.57
C LEU A 63 8.30 -11.96 17.77
N LEU A 64 9.20 -12.34 16.84
CA LEU A 64 9.04 -13.56 16.04
C LEU A 64 8.94 -14.82 16.91
N ASN A 65 9.81 -14.94 17.92
CA ASN A 65 9.75 -16.05 18.88
C ASN A 65 8.44 -16.05 19.66
N ASP A 66 7.94 -14.88 20.04
CA ASP A 66 6.69 -14.75 20.77
C ASP A 66 5.50 -15.19 19.95
N VAL A 67 5.50 -15.06 18.62
CA VAL A 67 4.35 -15.41 17.75
C VAL A 67 4.52 -16.74 17.01
N TYR A 68 5.69 -17.37 17.10
CA TYR A 68 6.04 -18.53 16.30
C TYR A 68 5.02 -19.67 16.45
N GLN A 69 4.39 -20.07 15.34
CA GLN A 69 3.44 -21.18 15.24
C GLN A 69 2.22 -21.07 16.16
N LYS A 70 1.81 -19.84 16.51
CA LYS A 70 0.65 -19.58 17.40
C LYS A 70 -0.63 -19.17 16.68
N ALA A 71 -0.58 -18.97 15.37
CA ALA A 71 -1.72 -18.61 14.54
C ALA A 71 -2.13 -19.77 13.62
N TYR A 72 -3.43 -19.81 13.30
CA TYR A 72 -4.04 -20.82 12.45
C TYR A 72 -4.95 -20.14 11.42
N LEU A 73 -4.68 -20.40 10.14
CA LEU A 73 -5.53 -20.04 9.01
C LEU A 73 -6.53 -21.17 8.74
N ARG A 74 -7.76 -20.82 8.39
CA ARG A 74 -8.76 -21.79 7.91
C ARG A 74 -8.79 -21.81 6.39
N LYS A 75 -8.36 -22.91 5.78
CA LYS A 75 -8.35 -23.11 4.34
C LYS A 75 -9.03 -24.44 4.00
N ASN A 76 -10.07 -24.41 3.16
CA ASN A 76 -10.82 -25.61 2.76
C ASN A 76 -11.33 -26.48 3.93
N HIS A 77 -11.77 -25.85 5.03
CA HIS A 77 -12.16 -26.51 6.29
C HIS A 77 -11.01 -27.15 7.09
N GLU A 78 -9.76 -27.02 6.66
CA GLU A 78 -8.58 -27.44 7.40
C GLU A 78 -7.94 -26.26 8.13
N ARG A 79 -7.36 -26.55 9.29
CA ARG A 79 -6.52 -25.60 10.04
C ARG A 79 -5.08 -25.71 9.55
N VAL A 80 -4.56 -24.63 8.98
CA VAL A 80 -3.17 -24.50 8.56
C VAL A 80 -2.46 -23.64 9.59
N GLN A 81 -1.44 -24.19 10.25
CA GLN A 81 -0.60 -23.44 11.19
C GLN A 81 0.31 -22.49 10.41
N LEU A 82 0.42 -21.24 10.89
CA LEU A 82 1.28 -20.22 10.29
C LEU A 82 2.50 -19.99 11.16
N ASP A 83 3.68 -19.81 10.54
CA ASP A 83 4.93 -19.62 11.28
C ASP A 83 4.93 -18.31 12.06
N TYR A 84 4.70 -17.17 11.40
CA TYR A 84 4.66 -15.87 12.09
C TYR A 84 3.47 -15.05 11.61
N CYS A 85 2.34 -15.23 12.28
CA CYS A 85 1.14 -14.43 12.05
C CYS A 85 0.56 -13.94 13.37
N PHE A 86 0.22 -12.65 13.43
CA PHE A 86 -0.20 -11.98 14.66
C PHE A 86 -1.01 -10.71 14.34
N ILE A 87 -1.78 -10.26 15.32
CA ILE A 87 -2.37 -8.93 15.36
C ILE A 87 -1.49 -8.06 16.25
N VAL A 88 -1.07 -6.91 15.75
CA VAL A 88 -0.32 -5.91 16.49
C VAL A 88 -1.14 -4.64 16.68
N SER A 89 -1.01 -4.02 17.85
CA SER A 89 -1.62 -2.74 18.15
C SER A 89 -0.75 -1.90 19.07
N ASP A 90 -0.77 -0.58 18.90
CA ASP A 90 -0.20 0.38 19.86
C ASP A 90 -1.27 1.03 20.75
N GLY A 91 -2.51 0.55 20.68
CA GLY A 91 -3.68 1.16 21.32
C GLY A 91 -4.39 2.24 20.49
N LYS A 92 -3.84 2.64 19.33
CA LYS A 92 -4.47 3.58 18.39
C LYS A 92 -4.71 2.98 17.01
N GLY A 93 -3.77 2.18 16.53
CA GLY A 93 -3.85 1.44 15.29
C GLY A 93 -3.89 -0.07 15.56
N ILE A 94 -4.45 -0.81 14.62
CA ILE A 94 -4.47 -2.28 14.61
C ILE A 94 -4.04 -2.75 13.23
N LEU A 95 -3.25 -3.83 13.20
CA LEU A 95 -2.81 -4.47 11.97
C LEU A 95 -2.72 -5.99 12.18
N ALA A 96 -3.28 -6.78 11.28
CA ALA A 96 -2.92 -8.19 11.14
C ALA A 96 -1.69 -8.29 10.22
N VAL A 97 -0.73 -9.12 10.63
CA VAL A 97 0.55 -9.30 9.94
C VAL A 97 0.77 -10.80 9.73
N ASP A 98 1.24 -11.16 8.55
CA ASP A 98 1.76 -12.49 8.22
C ASP A 98 3.08 -12.32 7.45
N THR A 99 4.13 -13.01 7.90
CA THR A 99 5.44 -12.93 7.26
C THR A 99 5.64 -13.97 6.16
N ILE A 100 4.69 -14.90 5.97
CA ILE A 100 4.83 -16.05 5.04
C ILE A 100 6.11 -16.87 5.34
N GLY A 101 6.46 -17.01 6.62
CA GLY A 101 7.64 -17.75 7.07
C GLY A 101 8.97 -16.98 6.99
N TYR A 102 8.96 -15.74 6.50
CA TYR A 102 10.13 -14.85 6.53
C TYR A 102 10.22 -14.06 7.85
N HIS A 103 11.22 -13.19 7.97
CA HIS A 103 11.38 -12.29 9.12
C HIS A 103 10.88 -10.87 8.84
N ILE A 104 10.24 -10.62 7.70
CA ILE A 104 9.70 -9.31 7.29
C ILE A 104 8.17 -9.37 7.21
N PRO A 105 7.44 -8.27 7.48
CA PRO A 105 5.98 -8.25 7.45
C PRO A 105 5.43 -8.18 6.02
N ILE A 106 5.46 -9.31 5.29
CA ILE A 106 5.10 -9.37 3.86
C ILE A 106 3.62 -9.06 3.63
N ARG A 107 2.72 -9.64 4.44
CA ARG A 107 1.28 -9.44 4.31
C ARG A 107 0.76 -8.63 5.47
N LYS A 108 -0.03 -7.62 5.14
CA LYS A 108 -0.64 -6.70 6.10
C LYS A 108 -2.13 -6.62 5.84
N SER A 109 -2.93 -6.51 6.89
CA SER A 109 -4.37 -6.32 6.75
C SER A 109 -4.93 -5.47 7.88
N ARG A 110 -5.93 -4.64 7.57
CA ARG A 110 -6.80 -4.04 8.58
C ARG A 110 -7.87 -5.03 9.01
N LEU A 111 -8.45 -4.83 10.19
CA LEU A 111 -9.54 -5.70 10.64
C LEU A 111 -10.89 -5.06 10.29
N ILE A 112 -11.95 -5.87 10.34
CA ILE A 112 -13.31 -5.32 10.24
C ILE A 112 -13.66 -4.59 11.56
N PRO A 113 -14.54 -3.58 11.55
CA PRO A 113 -14.79 -2.73 12.73
C PRO A 113 -15.15 -3.49 14.02
N ARG A 114 -15.92 -4.58 13.90
CA ARG A 114 -16.27 -5.41 15.05
C ARG A 114 -15.06 -6.13 15.65
N GLN A 115 -14.13 -6.60 14.82
CA GLN A 115 -12.89 -7.24 15.29
C GLN A 115 -11.93 -6.21 15.89
N GLU A 116 -11.87 -4.99 15.32
CA GLU A 116 -11.09 -3.89 15.90
C GLU A 116 -11.57 -3.54 17.32
N GLN A 117 -12.89 -3.40 17.50
CA GLN A 117 -13.48 -3.13 18.80
C GLN A 117 -13.11 -4.18 19.85
N LEU A 118 -13.17 -5.47 19.48
CA LEU A 118 -12.76 -6.56 20.37
C LEU A 118 -11.27 -6.47 20.73
N VAL A 119 -10.40 -6.15 19.77
CA VAL A 119 -8.96 -5.97 20.05
C VAL A 119 -8.74 -4.83 21.03
N TYR A 120 -9.40 -3.68 20.85
CA TYR A 120 -9.28 -2.56 21.80
C TYR A 120 -9.68 -2.94 23.22
N GLU A 121 -10.81 -3.63 23.38
CA GLU A 121 -11.28 -4.14 24.68
C GLU A 121 -10.27 -5.12 25.31
N MET A 122 -9.69 -6.00 24.50
CA MET A 122 -8.73 -7.00 24.95
C MET A 122 -7.39 -6.41 25.39
N ILE A 123 -6.94 -5.31 24.78
CA ILE A 123 -5.63 -4.69 25.06
C ILE A 123 -5.70 -3.50 26.03
N GLU A 124 -6.89 -3.11 26.48
CA GLU A 124 -7.14 -1.90 27.28
C GLU A 124 -6.24 -1.84 28.53
N GLN A 125 -6.13 -2.95 29.25
CA GLN A 125 -5.36 -3.06 30.50
C GLN A 125 -3.95 -3.62 30.33
N LEU A 126 -3.51 -3.85 29.09
CA LEU A 126 -2.17 -4.36 28.83
C LEU A 126 -1.16 -3.21 28.75
N GLU A 127 0.02 -3.41 29.31
CA GLU A 127 1.17 -2.57 29.01
C GLU A 127 1.79 -2.99 27.66
N PRO A 128 2.28 -2.04 26.85
CA PRO A 128 3.01 -2.35 25.63
C PRO A 128 4.25 -3.21 25.90
N VAL A 129 4.45 -4.26 25.11
CA VAL A 129 5.70 -5.03 25.11
C VAL A 129 6.76 -4.22 24.35
N VAL A 130 7.92 -4.07 24.99
CA VAL A 130 9.09 -3.41 24.41
C VAL A 130 9.96 -4.47 23.76
N TYR A 131 10.20 -4.32 22.45
CA TYR A 131 11.13 -5.16 21.71
C TYR A 131 12.31 -4.31 21.27
N GLU A 132 13.52 -4.84 21.44
CA GLU A 132 14.73 -4.21 20.90
C GLU A 132 14.81 -4.46 19.39
N PHE A 133 14.94 -3.38 18.62
CA PHE A 133 15.17 -3.42 17.19
C PHE A 133 16.02 -2.22 16.76
N ASP A 134 16.72 -2.39 15.64
CA ASP A 134 17.46 -1.30 15.01
C ASP A 134 16.48 -0.32 14.37
N SER A 135 15.95 0.57 15.21
CA SER A 135 15.08 1.67 14.83
C SER A 135 15.84 2.82 14.18
N TYR A 136 17.05 2.58 13.63
CA TYR A 136 17.78 3.59 12.87
C TYR A 136 16.94 3.97 11.66
N GLN A 137 16.06 4.95 11.87
CA GLN A 137 15.28 5.63 10.88
C GLN A 137 16.27 6.41 10.01
N THR A 138 16.93 5.72 9.08
CA THR A 138 17.26 6.37 7.82
C THR A 138 15.96 6.99 7.36
N LYS A 139 15.92 8.33 7.27
CA LYS A 139 14.75 9.04 6.76
C LYS A 139 14.29 8.29 5.53
N LYS A 140 13.10 7.68 5.59
CA LYS A 140 12.58 6.88 4.50
C LYS A 140 12.68 7.70 3.22
N GLU A 141 13.46 7.21 2.26
CA GLU A 141 13.65 7.89 0.99
C GLU A 141 12.43 7.59 0.13
N TYR A 142 11.53 8.57 0.07
CA TYR A 142 10.39 8.47 -0.84
C TYR A 142 10.86 8.72 -2.27
N HIS A 143 10.50 7.81 -3.15
CA HIS A 143 10.76 7.91 -4.57
C HIS A 143 9.44 7.87 -5.35
N MET A 144 9.52 8.05 -6.66
CA MET A 144 8.33 8.19 -7.49
C MET A 144 7.37 6.99 -7.43
N LEU A 145 7.89 5.78 -7.25
CA LEU A 145 7.10 4.56 -7.11
C LEU A 145 6.74 4.22 -5.64
N SER A 146 7.37 4.88 -4.67
CA SER A 146 7.04 4.82 -3.23
C SER A 146 6.90 6.25 -2.70
N PRO A 147 5.81 6.96 -3.09
CA PRO A 147 5.66 8.38 -2.85
C PRO A 147 5.39 8.70 -1.38
N HIS A 148 5.69 9.94 -0.99
CA HIS A 148 5.38 10.41 0.36
C HIS A 148 3.87 10.31 0.66
N PRO A 149 3.45 9.85 1.87
CA PRO A 149 2.03 9.66 2.23
C PRO A 149 1.14 10.89 1.98
N GLN A 150 1.69 12.10 2.14
CA GLN A 150 0.99 13.35 1.85
C GLN A 150 0.47 13.45 0.41
N LEU A 151 1.11 12.79 -0.56
CA LEU A 151 0.66 12.75 -1.96
C LEU A 151 -0.53 11.80 -2.18
N MET A 152 -0.82 10.94 -1.20
CA MET A 152 -1.84 9.89 -1.26
C MET A 152 -3.02 10.14 -0.30
N TYR A 153 -2.89 11.06 0.66
CA TYR A 153 -3.96 11.37 1.59
C TYR A 153 -5.20 11.94 0.90
N GLY A 154 -6.37 11.47 1.33
CA GLY A 154 -7.66 11.87 0.80
C GLY A 154 -8.07 11.17 -0.50
N LEU A 155 -7.17 10.41 -1.13
CA LEU A 155 -7.49 9.59 -2.29
C LEU A 155 -8.23 8.32 -1.85
N THR A 156 -9.26 7.95 -2.59
CA THR A 156 -9.87 6.61 -2.51
C THR A 156 -8.87 5.55 -2.98
N ARG A 157 -9.08 4.27 -2.59
CA ARG A 157 -8.29 3.14 -3.11
C ARG A 157 -8.11 3.18 -4.62
N LYS A 158 -9.19 3.43 -5.39
CA LYS A 158 -9.12 3.50 -6.85
C LYS A 158 -8.19 4.61 -7.32
N GLU A 159 -8.32 5.81 -6.75
CA GLU A 159 -7.49 6.95 -7.10
C GLU A 159 -6.02 6.72 -6.72
N ARG A 160 -5.73 6.07 -5.58
CA ARG A 160 -4.35 5.68 -5.21
C ARG A 160 -3.74 4.74 -6.24
N GLN A 161 -4.49 3.72 -6.68
CA GLN A 161 -4.02 2.76 -7.68
C GLN A 161 -3.81 3.41 -9.06
N LEU A 162 -4.73 4.27 -9.52
CA LEU A 162 -4.55 5.00 -10.77
C LEU A 162 -3.41 6.02 -10.70
N LYS A 163 -3.18 6.63 -9.54
CA LYS A 163 -2.04 7.54 -9.32
C LYS A 163 -0.71 6.80 -9.34
N GLN A 164 -0.64 5.62 -8.73
CA GLN A 164 0.53 4.75 -8.85
C GLN A 164 0.77 4.34 -10.31
N LEU A 165 -0.28 3.99 -11.06
CA LEU A 165 -0.17 3.69 -12.48
C LEU A 165 0.36 4.89 -13.29
N LEU A 166 -0.13 6.11 -13.03
CA LEU A 166 0.40 7.33 -13.64
C LEU A 166 1.89 7.49 -13.33
N PHE A 167 2.31 7.27 -12.08
CA PHE A 167 3.73 7.32 -11.72
C PHE A 167 4.53 6.24 -12.46
N MET A 168 4.07 4.99 -12.54
CA MET A 168 4.77 3.96 -13.32
C MET A 168 4.94 4.37 -14.80
N ALA A 169 3.90 4.93 -15.41
CA ALA A 169 3.94 5.37 -16.80
C ALA A 169 4.87 6.59 -17.01
N LEU A 170 4.88 7.53 -16.07
CA LEU A 170 5.81 8.66 -16.08
C LEU A 170 7.27 8.20 -15.89
N ASP A 171 7.53 7.19 -15.06
CA ASP A 171 8.88 6.64 -14.82
C ASP A 171 9.43 5.99 -16.09
N GLN A 172 8.58 5.25 -16.80
CA GLN A 172 8.91 4.70 -18.12
C GLN A 172 9.17 5.81 -19.15
N LEU A 173 8.36 6.88 -19.14
CA LEU A 173 8.55 8.04 -20.01
C LEU A 173 9.88 8.75 -19.73
N PHE A 174 10.27 8.90 -18.46
CA PHE A 174 11.58 9.43 -18.10
C PHE A 174 12.72 8.52 -18.57
N SER A 175 12.54 7.21 -18.41
CA SER A 175 13.52 6.19 -18.83
C SER A 175 13.74 6.16 -20.35
N SER A 176 12.79 6.62 -21.16
CA SER A 176 12.93 6.69 -22.63
C SER A 176 13.98 7.72 -23.08
N GLN A 177 14.31 8.70 -22.22
CA GLN A 177 15.21 9.83 -22.52
C GLN A 177 14.82 10.62 -23.78
N ASN A 178 13.57 10.49 -24.24
CA ASN A 178 13.10 11.11 -25.46
C ASN A 178 12.53 12.52 -25.18
N THR A 179 13.32 13.54 -25.50
CA THR A 179 12.93 14.94 -25.28
C THR A 179 11.66 15.34 -26.05
N ALA A 180 11.48 14.85 -27.27
CA ALA A 180 10.29 15.16 -28.05
C ALA A 180 9.03 14.56 -27.43
N GLU A 181 9.13 13.34 -26.90
CA GLU A 181 8.04 12.63 -26.24
C GLU A 181 7.62 13.31 -24.93
N ILE A 182 8.57 13.67 -24.06
CA ILE A 182 8.23 14.37 -22.81
C ILE A 182 7.62 15.75 -23.10
N ARG A 183 8.14 16.48 -24.10
CA ARG A 183 7.55 17.76 -24.52
C ARG A 183 6.12 17.59 -25.05
N TYR A 184 5.86 16.52 -25.78
CA TYR A 184 4.51 16.20 -26.25
C TYR A 184 3.57 15.98 -25.06
N TRP A 185 3.93 15.11 -24.11
CA TRP A 185 3.09 14.82 -22.94
C TRP A 185 2.91 16.03 -22.02
N TYR A 186 3.94 16.86 -21.82
CA TYR A 186 3.78 18.09 -21.06
C TYR A 186 2.93 19.13 -21.80
N THR A 187 2.93 19.15 -23.13
CA THR A 187 1.98 19.96 -23.92
C THR A 187 0.55 19.46 -23.77
N GLU A 188 0.32 18.14 -23.77
CA GLU A 188 -1.02 17.57 -23.50
C GLU A 188 -1.51 17.91 -22.10
N TRP A 189 -0.60 17.98 -21.12
CA TRP A 189 -0.92 18.39 -19.75
C TRP A 189 -1.22 19.88 -19.64
N ALA A 190 -0.37 20.75 -20.22
CA ALA A 190 -0.47 22.21 -20.12
C ALA A 190 -0.39 22.88 -21.51
N PRO A 191 -1.46 22.81 -22.33
CA PRO A 191 -1.45 23.32 -23.70
C PRO A 191 -1.10 24.82 -23.81
N GLU A 192 -1.47 25.60 -22.79
CA GLU A 192 -1.18 27.02 -22.70
C GLU A 192 0.32 27.34 -22.62
N LYS A 193 1.14 26.38 -22.19
CA LYS A 193 2.60 26.53 -22.06
C LYS A 193 3.36 26.11 -23.32
N TYR A 194 2.69 25.70 -24.40
CA TYR A 194 3.31 25.09 -25.59
C TYR A 194 4.60 25.77 -26.07
N ARG A 195 4.59 27.10 -26.24
CA ARG A 195 5.76 27.86 -26.73
C ARG A 195 6.96 27.77 -25.80
N GLU A 196 6.71 27.77 -24.49
CA GLU A 196 7.74 27.64 -23.47
C GLU A 196 8.30 26.21 -23.45
N VAL A 197 7.43 25.20 -23.52
CA VAL A 197 7.80 23.77 -23.50
C VAL A 197 8.79 23.43 -24.61
N GLN A 198 8.63 24.00 -25.81
CA GLN A 198 9.53 23.75 -26.94
C GLN A 198 10.96 24.27 -26.75
N GLN A 199 11.21 25.12 -25.75
CA GLN A 199 12.53 25.70 -25.47
C GLN A 199 13.25 25.01 -24.32
N LEU A 200 12.55 24.21 -23.52
CA LEU A 200 13.09 23.56 -22.33
C LEU A 200 13.89 22.30 -22.66
N ASP A 201 14.97 22.05 -21.94
CA ASP A 201 15.69 20.78 -22.04
C ASP A 201 14.91 19.61 -21.41
N PHE A 202 15.39 18.38 -21.64
CA PHE A 202 14.74 17.17 -21.16
C PHE A 202 14.42 17.21 -19.65
N PHE A 203 15.41 17.54 -18.82
CA PHE A 203 15.27 17.52 -17.36
C PHE A 203 14.34 18.63 -16.86
N GLN A 204 14.37 19.79 -17.50
CA GLN A 204 13.49 20.90 -17.18
C GLN A 204 12.03 20.57 -17.49
N VAL A 205 11.74 19.99 -18.67
CA VAL A 205 10.38 19.57 -19.03
C VAL A 205 9.90 18.48 -18.08
N TRP A 206 10.75 17.47 -17.85
CA TRP A 206 10.45 16.36 -16.94
C TRP A 206 10.11 16.85 -15.54
N ASN A 207 10.99 17.66 -14.93
CA ASN A 207 10.78 18.16 -13.57
C ASN A 207 9.47 18.94 -13.47
N ARG A 208 9.14 19.78 -14.45
CA ARG A 208 7.86 20.51 -14.45
C ARG A 208 6.66 19.59 -14.56
N LEU A 209 6.68 18.64 -15.49
CA LEU A 209 5.61 17.66 -15.65
C LEU A 209 5.40 16.87 -14.36
N TYR A 210 6.46 16.31 -13.78
CA TYR A 210 6.37 15.52 -12.56
C TYR A 210 5.88 16.35 -11.35
N GLU A 211 6.45 17.55 -11.13
CA GLU A 211 6.07 18.41 -10.02
C GLU A 211 4.60 18.87 -10.08
N GLU A 212 4.06 19.09 -11.29
CA GLU A 212 2.67 19.49 -11.47
C GLU A 212 1.71 18.29 -11.33
N THR A 213 2.04 17.15 -11.93
CA THR A 213 1.19 15.93 -11.93
C THR A 213 1.21 15.16 -10.61
N LYS A 214 2.20 15.36 -9.74
CA LYS A 214 2.25 14.65 -8.45
C LYS A 214 1.25 15.19 -7.43
N ILE A 215 0.77 16.42 -7.59
CA ILE A 215 -0.06 17.13 -6.60
C ILE A 215 -1.54 16.94 -6.91
N GLY A 216 -2.30 16.46 -5.92
CA GLY A 216 -3.73 16.23 -6.06
C GLY A 216 -4.07 15.04 -6.94
N TRP A 217 -5.34 14.98 -7.33
CA TRP A 217 -5.87 14.01 -8.29
C TRP A 217 -7.17 14.58 -8.87
N THR A 218 -7.23 14.71 -10.19
CA THR A 218 -8.33 15.38 -10.92
C THR A 218 -8.58 14.65 -12.24
N ASP A 219 -9.67 15.00 -12.93
CA ASP A 219 -9.98 14.45 -14.26
C ASP A 219 -8.84 14.68 -15.28
N GLN A 220 -8.05 15.75 -15.12
CA GLN A 220 -6.86 16.00 -15.93
C GLN A 220 -5.81 14.89 -15.75
N HIS A 221 -5.61 14.41 -14.52
CA HIS A 221 -4.70 13.31 -14.22
C HIS A 221 -5.20 12.00 -14.82
N ILE A 222 -6.49 11.73 -14.71
CA ILE A 222 -7.15 10.55 -15.29
C ILE A 222 -6.97 10.54 -16.81
N ASN A 223 -7.26 11.67 -17.48
CA ASN A 223 -7.11 11.82 -18.93
C ASN A 223 -5.66 11.67 -19.39
N LEU A 224 -4.70 12.25 -18.65
CA LEU A 224 -3.28 12.10 -18.95
C LEU A 224 -2.87 10.63 -18.82
N CYS A 225 -3.24 9.97 -17.72
CA CYS A 225 -2.92 8.57 -17.45
C CYS A 225 -3.48 7.66 -18.55
N GLU A 226 -4.77 7.78 -18.89
CA GLU A 226 -5.44 6.97 -19.92
C GLU A 226 -4.76 7.09 -21.29
N LYS A 227 -4.35 8.30 -21.68
CA LYS A 227 -3.63 8.52 -22.93
C LYS A 227 -2.21 7.94 -22.88
N LEU A 228 -1.50 8.14 -21.78
CA LEU A 228 -0.08 7.76 -21.62
C LEU A 228 0.12 6.24 -21.64
N ILE A 229 -0.81 5.49 -21.05
CA ILE A 229 -0.75 4.02 -20.99
C ILE A 229 -1.18 3.33 -22.30
N LYS A 230 -1.77 4.08 -23.24
CA LYS A 230 -2.34 3.51 -24.46
C LYS A 230 -1.27 2.85 -25.32
N GLY A 231 -1.54 1.62 -25.77
CA GLY A 231 -0.60 0.81 -26.53
C GLY A 231 0.41 0.06 -25.66
N GLN A 232 0.27 0.11 -24.33
CA GLN A 232 1.11 -0.61 -23.38
C GLN A 232 0.30 -1.68 -22.64
N PRO A 233 0.32 -2.95 -23.10
CA PRO A 233 -0.61 -3.98 -22.62
C PRO A 233 -0.58 -4.22 -21.11
N PHE A 234 0.58 -4.01 -20.47
CA PHE A 234 0.72 -4.15 -19.03
C PHE A 234 -0.05 -3.06 -18.28
N PHE A 235 0.11 -1.79 -18.67
CA PHE A 235 -0.56 -0.67 -18.02
C PHE A 235 -2.06 -0.64 -18.32
N GLU A 236 -2.47 -1.02 -19.54
CA GLU A 236 -3.89 -1.13 -19.89
C GLU A 236 -4.62 -2.16 -19.01
N ARG A 237 -3.98 -3.30 -18.71
CA ARG A 237 -4.54 -4.28 -17.77
C ARG A 237 -4.71 -3.74 -16.35
N LEU A 238 -3.74 -2.96 -15.85
CA LEU A 238 -3.84 -2.32 -14.53
C LEU A 238 -4.98 -1.29 -14.50
N TRP A 239 -5.12 -0.51 -15.58
CA TRP A 239 -6.22 0.44 -15.72
C TRP A 239 -7.60 -0.24 -15.77
N GLU A 240 -7.72 -1.34 -16.50
CA GLU A 240 -8.96 -2.13 -16.61
C GLU A 240 -9.34 -2.77 -15.27
N ALA A 241 -8.37 -3.27 -14.51
CA ALA A 241 -8.61 -3.83 -13.18
C ALA A 241 -9.23 -2.79 -12.22
N GLU A 242 -8.82 -1.52 -12.33
CA GLU A 242 -9.32 -0.43 -11.48
C GLU A 242 -10.62 0.21 -11.96
N ASN A 243 -10.85 0.24 -13.28
CA ASN A 243 -12.07 0.82 -13.85
C ASN A 243 -13.20 -0.18 -14.04
N GLY A 244 -12.95 -1.47 -13.77
CA GLY A 244 -13.84 -2.56 -14.15
C GLY A 244 -13.75 -2.79 -15.66
N SER A 245 -13.74 -4.05 -16.08
CA SER A 245 -13.77 -4.38 -17.50
C SER A 245 -14.96 -3.68 -18.15
N LYS A 246 -14.72 -2.69 -19.03
CA LYS A 246 -15.72 -2.14 -19.97
C LYS A 246 -16.11 -3.18 -21.05
N VAL A 247 -16.12 -4.46 -20.70
CA VAL A 247 -16.42 -5.59 -21.57
C VAL A 247 -17.58 -6.34 -20.94
N ASN A 248 -18.74 -5.71 -20.96
CA ASN A 248 -20.08 -6.30 -20.91
C ASN A 248 -21.10 -5.14 -20.99
N GLU A 249 -21.09 -4.41 -22.10
CA GLU A 249 -22.32 -3.74 -22.56
C GLU A 249 -22.96 -4.66 -23.62
N PRO A 250 -24.28 -4.90 -23.53
CA PRO A 250 -25.01 -5.91 -24.31
C PRO A 250 -25.10 -5.63 -25.80
#